data_AF-A0A926L336-F1
#
_entry.id   AF-A0A926L336-F1
#
_cell.length_a   1.000
_cell.length_b   1.000
_cell.length_c   1.000
_cell.angle_alpha   90.00
_cell.angle_beta   90.00
_cell.angle_gamma   90.00
#
_symmetry.space_group_name_H-M   'P 1'
#
loop_
_entity.id
_entity.type
_entity.pdbx_description
1 polymer ?
#
loop_
_entity_poly.entity_id
_entity_poly.type
_entity_poly.pdbx_seq_one_letter_code
_entity_poly.pdbx_strand_id
1 'polypeptide(L)'
;MHPTSNGNAGTRSLDRGTLLALSPADRMRDISAYLRDRHLRITGHEAPADLDESVFLESLQATELQITIEAELDVSIPLTDLVAMPSLRVLAEAVDRALVSSAEAPLAETERELTLRPDVAGWGEPFGLTDVQHAYWLGRSGLFELGDVSTHVYLELESGDFDPVRASVVLGRLVARHGMLRAVVRGDGRQQVLGDVGGVEVGFEDLSGLSAGEVEGAVAAVRERLSHEVRPAGEWPLFEVFAQRLPGGVTRVHVSVDMLIADAASVRIFLSEWAELYADPECELPAIDVSFR
;
A
#
# COMPACT_ATOMS: atom_id res chain seq x y z
N MET A 1 -25.78 -27.04 -37.48
CA MET A 1 -25.78 -26.91 -36.01
C MET A 1 -24.41 -27.32 -35.52
N HIS A 2 -23.50 -26.35 -35.38
CA HIS A 2 -22.22 -26.52 -34.69
C HIS A 2 -22.41 -26.08 -33.24
N PRO A 3 -22.03 -26.88 -32.23
CA PRO A 3 -21.90 -26.39 -30.88
C PRO A 3 -20.53 -25.73 -30.74
N THR A 4 -20.53 -24.43 -30.46
CA THR A 4 -19.39 -23.64 -30.03
C THR A 4 -19.03 -24.02 -28.60
N SER A 5 -17.86 -24.64 -28.42
CA SER A 5 -17.25 -24.86 -27.12
C SER A 5 -16.64 -23.54 -26.63
N ASN A 6 -17.30 -22.90 -25.68
CA ASN A 6 -16.74 -21.80 -24.89
C ASN A 6 -15.67 -22.37 -23.96
N GLY A 7 -14.40 -22.22 -24.33
CA GLY A 7 -13.25 -22.55 -23.50
C GLY A 7 -13.06 -21.48 -22.43
N ASN A 8 -13.45 -21.81 -21.22
CA ASN A 8 -13.11 -21.10 -19.99
C ASN A 8 -11.58 -21.08 -19.85
N ALA A 9 -10.93 -19.94 -20.10
CA ALA A 9 -9.49 -19.77 -19.95
C ALA A 9 -9.15 -19.66 -18.46
N GLY A 10 -9.14 -20.80 -17.78
CA GLY A 10 -8.55 -20.92 -16.45
C GLY A 10 -7.07 -20.59 -16.53
N THR A 11 -6.60 -19.78 -15.59
CA THR A 11 -5.20 -19.45 -15.33
C THR A 11 -4.36 -20.73 -15.36
N ARG A 12 -3.62 -20.98 -16.45
CA ARG A 12 -2.58 -22.01 -16.45
C ARG A 12 -1.49 -21.50 -15.53
N SER A 13 -1.41 -22.04 -14.32
CA SER A 13 -0.19 -21.97 -13.51
C SER A 13 0.96 -22.50 -14.38
N LEU A 14 1.92 -21.64 -14.69
CA LEU A 14 3.15 -22.05 -15.36
C LEU A 14 3.96 -22.86 -14.34
N ASP A 15 4.14 -24.14 -14.61
CA ASP A 15 4.94 -25.03 -13.76
C ASP A 15 6.42 -25.00 -14.22
N ARG A 16 7.35 -24.81 -13.26
CA ARG A 16 8.80 -24.76 -13.52
C ARG A 16 9.29 -25.98 -14.29
N GLY A 17 8.86 -27.18 -13.90
CA GLY A 17 9.27 -28.43 -14.54
C GLY A 17 8.81 -28.50 -16.00
N THR A 18 7.60 -28.04 -16.26
CA THR A 18 7.03 -27.94 -17.61
C THR A 18 7.82 -26.98 -18.48
N LEU A 19 8.20 -25.80 -17.96
CA LEU A 19 9.02 -24.83 -18.70
C LEU A 19 10.38 -25.43 -19.06
N LEU A 20 11.09 -26.02 -18.11
CA LEU A 20 12.42 -26.58 -18.33
C LEU A 20 12.42 -27.72 -19.37
N ALA A 21 11.30 -28.41 -19.56
CA ALA A 21 11.15 -29.46 -20.57
C ALA A 21 10.94 -28.92 -22.00
N LEU A 22 10.61 -27.64 -22.17
CA LEU A 22 10.38 -27.01 -23.47
C LEU A 22 11.69 -26.67 -24.19
N SER A 23 11.60 -26.55 -25.53
CA SER A 23 12.67 -25.94 -26.32
C SER A 23 12.88 -24.48 -25.88
N PRO A 24 14.09 -23.90 -26.01
CA PRO A 24 14.32 -22.50 -25.63
C PRO A 24 13.34 -21.53 -26.31
N ALA A 25 12.95 -21.78 -27.56
CA ALA A 25 12.01 -20.95 -28.29
C ALA A 25 10.58 -21.05 -27.75
N ASP A 26 10.13 -22.27 -27.39
CA ASP A 26 8.79 -22.47 -26.82
C ASP A 26 8.73 -21.96 -25.38
N ARG A 27 9.79 -22.15 -24.60
CA ARG A 27 9.91 -21.63 -23.23
C ARG A 27 9.85 -20.11 -23.21
N MET A 28 10.59 -19.45 -24.11
CA MET A 28 10.56 -18.00 -24.26
C MET A 28 9.16 -17.47 -24.60
N ARG A 29 8.42 -18.19 -25.46
CA ARG A 29 7.04 -17.84 -25.83
C ARG A 29 6.12 -17.91 -24.61
N ASP A 30 6.20 -18.99 -23.85
CA ASP A 30 5.33 -19.23 -22.70
C ASP A 30 5.65 -18.28 -21.54
N ILE A 31 6.92 -18.00 -21.26
CA ILE A 31 7.35 -16.97 -20.29
C ILE A 31 6.84 -15.59 -20.73
N SER A 32 6.97 -15.23 -22.01
CA SER A 32 6.49 -13.93 -22.51
C SER A 32 4.97 -13.78 -22.36
N ALA A 33 4.21 -14.84 -22.61
CA ALA A 33 2.76 -14.85 -22.43
C ALA A 33 2.37 -14.71 -20.95
N TYR A 34 3.08 -15.41 -20.07
CA TYR A 34 2.94 -15.30 -18.63
C TYR A 34 3.21 -13.88 -18.12
N LEU A 35 4.33 -13.28 -18.54
CA LEU A 35 4.70 -11.92 -18.14
C LEU A 35 3.70 -10.87 -18.64
N ARG A 36 3.15 -11.05 -19.86
CA ARG A 36 2.11 -10.17 -20.41
C ARG A 36 0.85 -10.20 -19.54
N ASP A 37 0.43 -11.39 -19.12
CA ASP A 37 -0.72 -11.56 -18.23
C ASP A 37 -0.46 -10.96 -16.84
N ARG A 38 0.72 -11.18 -16.25
CA ARG A 38 1.10 -10.58 -14.97
C ARG A 38 1.17 -9.06 -15.03
N HIS A 39 1.73 -8.50 -16.10
CA HIS A 39 1.74 -7.06 -16.32
C HIS A 39 0.33 -6.48 -16.29
N LEU A 40 -0.62 -7.07 -17.03
CA LEU A 40 -2.01 -6.60 -17.03
C LEU A 40 -2.65 -6.63 -15.64
N ARG A 41 -2.42 -7.70 -14.86
CA ARG A 41 -2.98 -7.81 -13.50
C ARG A 41 -2.40 -6.76 -12.54
N ILE A 42 -1.10 -6.51 -12.62
CA ILE A 42 -0.38 -5.62 -11.70
C ILE A 42 -0.60 -4.14 -12.06
N THR A 43 -0.55 -3.80 -13.35
CA THR A 43 -0.64 -2.41 -13.81
C THR A 43 -2.05 -1.98 -14.19
N GLY A 44 -2.95 -2.93 -14.46
CA GLY A 44 -4.26 -2.67 -15.05
C GLY A 44 -4.22 -2.32 -16.54
N HIS A 45 -3.05 -2.36 -17.18
CA HIS A 45 -2.85 -1.96 -18.58
C HIS A 45 -2.28 -3.12 -19.40
N GLU A 46 -2.69 -3.23 -20.66
CA GLU A 46 -2.09 -4.21 -21.57
C GLU A 46 -0.63 -3.86 -21.86
N ALA A 47 0.26 -4.86 -21.78
CA ALA A 47 1.64 -4.68 -22.21
C ALA A 47 1.70 -4.44 -23.74
N PRO A 48 2.70 -3.70 -24.23
CA PRO A 48 2.88 -3.46 -25.66
C PRO A 48 2.81 -4.73 -26.51
N ALA A 49 2.29 -4.60 -27.73
CA ALA A 49 2.24 -5.71 -28.68
C ALA A 49 3.66 -6.13 -29.10
N ASP A 50 4.53 -5.16 -29.31
CA ASP A 50 5.96 -5.38 -29.54
C ASP A 50 6.66 -5.80 -28.25
N LEU A 51 7.38 -6.92 -28.29
CA LEU A 51 8.10 -7.46 -27.13
C LEU A 51 9.36 -6.65 -26.81
N ASP A 52 9.84 -5.83 -27.74
CA ASP A 52 11.03 -5.00 -27.59
C ASP A 52 10.71 -3.58 -27.09
N GLU A 53 9.42 -3.22 -27.07
CA GLU A 53 8.96 -1.96 -26.47
C GLU A 53 9.02 -2.04 -24.94
N SER A 54 9.42 -0.94 -24.31
CA SER A 54 9.55 -0.86 -22.86
C SER A 54 8.20 -1.06 -22.19
N VAL A 55 8.16 -1.94 -21.21
CA VAL A 55 7.07 -1.98 -20.23
C VAL A 55 7.42 -1.03 -19.10
N PHE A 56 6.57 -0.02 -18.90
CA PHE A 56 6.71 0.87 -17.75
C PHE A 56 6.18 0.16 -16.50
N LEU A 57 7.02 0.05 -15.49
CA LEU A 57 6.68 -0.46 -14.17
C LEU A 57 7.14 0.55 -13.13
N GLU A 58 6.23 0.99 -12.29
CA GLU A 58 6.60 1.72 -11.07
C GLU A 58 7.35 0.79 -10.12
N SER A 59 8.21 1.31 -9.24
CA SER A 59 9.07 0.47 -8.38
C SER A 59 8.29 -0.56 -7.55
N LEU A 60 7.08 -0.25 -7.11
CA LEU A 60 6.22 -1.19 -6.38
C LEU A 60 5.67 -2.29 -7.30
N GLN A 61 5.26 -1.94 -8.52
CA GLN A 61 4.81 -2.90 -9.54
C GLN A 61 5.95 -3.82 -9.98
N ALA A 62 7.17 -3.28 -10.10
CA ALA A 62 8.37 -4.06 -10.39
C ALA A 62 8.69 -5.05 -9.27
N THR A 63 8.56 -4.63 -8.01
CA THR A 63 8.76 -5.49 -6.84
C THR A 63 7.68 -6.57 -6.73
N GLU A 64 6.42 -6.22 -6.95
CA GLU A 64 5.30 -7.18 -6.95
C GLU A 64 5.47 -8.22 -8.07
N LEU A 65 5.87 -7.78 -9.27
CA LEU A 65 6.18 -8.67 -10.39
C LEU A 65 7.36 -9.59 -10.04
N GLN A 66 8.42 -9.07 -9.42
CA GLN A 66 9.56 -9.86 -8.94
C GLN A 66 9.09 -10.98 -8.01
N ILE A 67 8.43 -10.62 -6.89
CA ILE A 67 7.98 -11.57 -5.86
C ILE A 67 7.08 -12.63 -6.49
N THR A 68 6.17 -12.24 -7.39
CA THR A 68 5.27 -13.18 -8.06
C THR A 68 6.04 -14.17 -8.95
N ILE A 69 7.01 -13.70 -9.73
CA ILE A 69 7.84 -14.56 -10.57
C ILE A 69 8.66 -15.53 -9.72
N GLU A 70 9.35 -15.01 -8.69
CA GLU A 70 10.21 -15.81 -7.83
C GLU A 70 9.42 -16.89 -7.10
N ALA A 71 8.23 -16.54 -6.56
CA ALA A 71 7.36 -17.49 -5.86
C ALA A 71 6.75 -18.57 -6.78
N GLU A 72 6.34 -18.22 -8.00
CA GLU A 72 5.67 -19.16 -8.90
C GLU A 72 6.65 -20.04 -9.70
N LEU A 73 7.82 -19.51 -10.04
CA LEU A 73 8.80 -20.19 -10.89
C LEU A 73 10.02 -20.70 -10.13
N ASP A 74 10.14 -20.40 -8.84
CA ASP A 74 11.23 -20.82 -7.95
C ASP A 74 12.61 -20.44 -8.53
N VAL A 75 12.71 -19.15 -8.86
CA VAL A 75 13.91 -18.47 -9.41
C VAL A 75 14.23 -17.23 -8.59
N SER A 76 15.45 -16.70 -8.71
CA SER A 76 15.83 -15.40 -8.16
C SER A 76 16.17 -14.45 -9.30
N ILE A 77 15.54 -13.28 -9.33
CA ILE A 77 15.74 -12.26 -10.37
C ILE A 77 16.08 -10.94 -9.70
N PRO A 78 17.26 -10.35 -9.93
CA PRO A 78 17.61 -9.07 -9.34
C PRO A 78 16.61 -7.97 -9.73
N LEU A 79 16.15 -7.18 -8.75
CA LEU A 79 15.26 -6.04 -9.02
C LEU A 79 15.87 -5.04 -10.01
N THR A 80 17.21 -4.97 -10.10
CA THR A 80 17.94 -4.16 -11.10
C THR A 80 17.55 -4.51 -12.53
N ASP A 81 17.23 -5.77 -12.81
CA ASP A 81 16.84 -6.25 -14.14
C ASP A 81 15.41 -5.83 -14.49
N LEU A 82 14.58 -5.52 -13.48
CA LEU A 82 13.19 -5.09 -13.62
C LEU A 82 13.01 -3.56 -13.67
N VAL A 83 13.92 -2.78 -13.08
CA VAL A 83 13.83 -1.31 -13.04
C VAL A 83 14.62 -0.60 -14.15
N ALA A 84 15.42 -1.33 -14.92
CA ALA A 84 16.25 -0.79 -16.00
C ALA A 84 15.47 -0.49 -17.31
N MET A 85 14.20 -0.05 -17.21
CA MET A 85 13.27 0.12 -18.34
C MET A 85 13.21 -1.12 -19.23
N PRO A 86 12.82 -2.29 -18.70
CA PRO A 86 12.89 -3.53 -19.46
C PRO A 86 11.78 -3.58 -20.51
N SER A 87 11.97 -4.43 -21.52
CA SER A 87 10.92 -4.88 -22.43
C SER A 87 10.45 -6.27 -22.01
N LEU A 88 9.30 -6.74 -22.51
CA LEU A 88 8.84 -8.10 -22.22
C LEU A 88 9.88 -9.15 -22.65
N ARG A 89 10.63 -8.90 -23.74
CA ARG A 89 11.73 -9.78 -24.16
C ARG A 89 12.85 -9.83 -23.13
N VAL A 90 13.31 -8.67 -22.66
CA VAL A 90 14.41 -8.59 -21.67
C VAL A 90 14.02 -9.28 -20.37
N LEU A 91 12.78 -9.08 -19.90
CA LEU A 91 12.26 -9.78 -18.73
C LEU A 91 12.20 -11.29 -18.96
N ALA A 92 11.67 -11.74 -20.10
CA ALA A 92 11.57 -13.16 -20.41
C ALA A 92 12.96 -13.83 -20.49
N GLU A 93 13.97 -13.14 -21.02
CA GLU A 93 15.36 -13.60 -21.01
C GLU A 93 15.97 -13.65 -19.61
N ALA A 94 15.66 -12.69 -18.74
CA ALA A 94 16.11 -12.72 -17.35
C ALA A 94 15.52 -13.92 -16.59
N VAL A 95 14.22 -14.16 -16.75
CA VAL A 95 13.52 -15.32 -16.20
C VAL A 95 14.10 -16.63 -16.76
N ASP A 96 14.32 -16.71 -18.08
CA ASP A 96 14.88 -17.88 -18.74
C ASP A 96 16.30 -18.22 -18.21
N ARG A 97 17.17 -17.20 -18.12
CA ARG A 97 18.51 -17.36 -17.53
C ARG A 97 18.44 -17.84 -16.10
N ALA A 98 17.54 -17.27 -15.29
CA ALA A 98 17.38 -17.66 -13.89
C ALA A 98 16.85 -19.09 -13.76
N LEU A 99 15.88 -19.50 -14.59
CA LEU A 99 15.33 -20.87 -14.66
C LEU A 99 16.42 -21.90 -14.99
N VAL A 100 17.25 -21.62 -16.00
CA VAL A 100 18.31 -22.54 -16.42
C VAL A 100 19.44 -22.59 -15.39
N SER A 101 19.89 -21.43 -14.90
CA SER A 101 20.96 -21.33 -13.88
C SER A 101 20.60 -22.06 -12.58
N SER A 102 19.36 -21.88 -12.11
CA SER A 102 18.84 -22.54 -10.90
C SER A 102 18.59 -24.05 -11.08
N ALA A 103 18.50 -24.54 -12.33
CA ALA A 103 18.42 -25.98 -12.63
C ALA A 103 19.81 -26.63 -12.70
N GLU A 104 20.84 -25.90 -13.13
CA GLU A 104 22.22 -26.38 -13.26
C GLU A 104 23.00 -26.32 -11.94
N ALA A 105 22.66 -25.39 -11.05
CA ALA A 105 23.11 -25.33 -9.68
C ALA A 105 21.90 -25.45 -8.76
N PRO A 106 21.62 -26.59 -8.09
CA PRO A 106 20.61 -26.61 -7.05
C PRO A 106 20.98 -25.51 -6.06
N LEU A 107 20.05 -24.58 -5.81
CA LEU A 107 20.20 -23.44 -4.91
C LEU A 107 20.80 -23.94 -3.59
N ALA A 108 22.12 -23.86 -3.46
CA ALA A 108 22.84 -24.35 -2.31
C ALA A 108 22.54 -23.38 -1.16
N GLU A 109 21.63 -23.78 -0.27
CA GLU A 109 21.53 -23.39 1.15
C GLU A 109 21.54 -21.88 1.52
N THR A 110 21.47 -20.96 0.56
CA THR A 110 21.74 -19.52 0.80
C THR A 110 20.47 -18.66 0.85
N GLU A 111 19.31 -19.25 0.62
CA GLU A 111 18.04 -18.65 1.03
C GLU A 111 17.50 -19.50 2.18
N ARG A 112 17.98 -19.21 3.40
CA ARG A 112 17.16 -19.52 4.56
C ARG A 112 15.84 -18.80 4.31
N GLU A 113 14.79 -19.56 4.01
CA GLU A 113 13.41 -19.10 4.00
C GLU A 113 13.24 -18.10 5.15
N LEU A 114 13.19 -16.81 4.81
CA LEU A 114 12.98 -15.75 5.79
C LEU A 114 11.52 -15.86 6.18
N THR A 115 11.21 -16.79 7.08
CA THR A 115 9.85 -16.94 7.60
C THR A 115 9.59 -15.77 8.55
N LEU A 116 8.77 -14.82 8.12
CA LEU A 116 8.21 -13.81 9.00
C LEU A 116 7.38 -14.50 10.08
N ARG A 117 7.67 -14.21 11.35
CA ARG A 117 6.94 -14.74 12.49
C ARG A 117 6.53 -13.57 13.39
N PRO A 118 5.22 -13.36 13.61
CA PRO A 118 4.77 -12.32 14.52
C PRO A 118 5.26 -12.58 15.96
N ASP A 119 5.85 -11.56 16.58
CA ASP A 119 6.19 -11.48 18.00
C ASP A 119 4.93 -11.17 18.82
N VAL A 120 4.04 -12.16 18.93
CA VAL A 120 2.80 -12.05 19.71
C VAL A 120 3.08 -11.80 21.20
N ALA A 121 4.20 -12.32 21.72
CA ALA A 121 4.57 -12.17 23.12
C ALA A 121 5.01 -10.75 23.48
N GLY A 122 5.64 -10.04 22.54
CA GLY A 122 6.05 -8.63 22.67
C GLY A 122 4.97 -7.62 22.29
N TRP A 123 3.71 -8.04 22.11
CA TRP A 123 2.65 -7.13 21.71
C TRP A 123 2.45 -6.00 22.72
N GLY A 124 2.39 -4.76 22.24
CA GLY A 124 2.29 -3.56 23.07
C GLY A 124 3.60 -3.10 23.73
N GLU A 125 4.69 -3.87 23.65
CA GLU A 125 5.99 -3.46 24.16
C GLU A 125 6.70 -2.51 23.18
N PRO A 126 7.45 -1.49 23.65
CA PRO A 126 8.15 -0.58 22.76
C PRO A 126 9.30 -1.25 21.97
N PHE A 127 9.41 -0.95 20.68
CA PHE A 127 10.43 -1.45 19.75
C PHE A 127 11.14 -0.33 18.99
N GLY A 128 12.25 -0.68 18.34
CA GLY A 128 13.01 0.26 17.52
C GLY A 128 12.18 0.81 16.37
N LEU A 129 12.42 2.08 16.04
CA LEU A 129 11.97 2.65 14.77
C LEU A 129 12.81 2.08 13.62
N THR A 130 12.24 2.07 12.42
CA THR A 130 13.03 1.86 11.20
C THR A 130 13.94 3.06 10.94
N ASP A 131 14.96 2.89 10.09
CA ASP A 131 15.85 4.00 9.72
C ASP A 131 15.10 5.18 9.10
N VAL A 132 14.06 4.91 8.30
CA VAL A 132 13.19 5.93 7.71
C VAL A 132 12.36 6.63 8.78
N GLN A 133 11.77 5.89 9.70
CA GLN A 133 11.01 6.48 10.82
C GLN A 133 11.93 7.32 11.73
N HIS A 134 13.17 6.89 11.99
CA HIS A 134 14.18 7.70 12.69
C HIS A 134 14.44 9.03 11.98
N ALA A 135 14.61 9.00 10.65
CA ALA A 135 14.84 10.23 9.87
C ALA A 135 13.64 11.20 9.98
N TYR A 136 12.40 10.69 9.87
CA TYR A 136 11.19 11.51 10.03
C TYR A 136 11.00 12.05 11.45
N TRP A 137 11.35 11.26 12.47
CA TRP A 137 11.27 11.67 13.87
C TRP A 137 12.32 12.73 14.24
N LEU A 138 13.53 12.63 13.69
CA LEU A 138 14.57 13.64 13.87
C LEU A 138 14.26 14.92 13.07
N GLY A 139 13.78 14.80 11.83
CA GLY A 139 13.49 15.95 10.96
C GLY A 139 12.44 16.91 11.53
N ARG A 140 11.42 16.36 12.21
CA ARG A 140 10.35 17.15 12.85
C ARG A 140 10.75 17.83 14.18
N SER A 141 11.87 17.45 14.79
CA SER A 141 12.23 17.90 16.15
C SER A 141 12.66 19.37 16.24
N GLY A 142 12.68 20.11 15.11
CA GLY A 142 13.16 21.49 15.04
C GLY A 142 14.67 21.65 15.29
N LEU A 143 15.42 20.55 15.38
CA LEU A 143 16.86 20.55 15.68
C LEU A 143 17.75 20.97 14.50
N PHE A 144 17.19 21.16 13.30
CA PHE A 144 17.92 21.53 12.09
C PHE A 144 17.36 22.82 11.50
N GLU A 145 18.19 23.62 10.82
CA GLU A 145 17.78 24.90 10.19
C GLU A 145 16.66 24.76 9.13
N LEU A 146 16.44 23.55 8.60
CA LEU A 146 15.34 23.17 7.70
C LEU A 146 14.35 22.17 8.35
N GLY A 147 14.36 22.06 9.69
CA GLY A 147 13.43 21.22 10.45
C GLY A 147 12.02 21.84 10.52
N ASP A 148 11.19 21.30 11.42
CA ASP A 148 9.79 21.75 11.64
C ASP A 148 8.80 21.42 10.51
N VAL A 149 9.21 20.57 9.57
CA VAL A 149 8.33 20.02 8.53
C VAL A 149 8.04 18.56 8.84
N SER A 150 6.80 18.25 9.20
CA SER A 150 6.35 16.85 9.26
C SER A 150 6.27 16.29 7.85
N THR A 151 6.88 15.13 7.63
CA THR A 151 6.54 14.29 6.47
C THR A 151 5.12 13.76 6.74
N HIS A 152 4.12 14.38 6.13
CA HIS A 152 2.72 14.07 6.32
C HIS A 152 2.00 14.06 4.98
N VAL A 153 0.87 13.35 4.92
CA VAL A 153 -0.02 13.33 3.77
C VAL A 153 -1.31 14.03 4.16
N TYR A 154 -1.69 15.04 3.39
CA TYR A 154 -2.96 15.74 3.49
C TYR A 154 -3.77 15.57 2.20
N LEU A 155 -5.04 15.17 2.33
CA LEU A 155 -5.96 14.91 1.22
C LEU A 155 -7.33 15.51 1.48
N GLU A 156 -7.99 15.95 0.42
CA GLU A 156 -9.39 16.39 0.42
C GLU A 156 -10.21 15.51 -0.51
N LEU A 157 -11.29 14.95 0.03
CA LEU A 157 -12.24 14.11 -0.69
C LEU A 157 -13.62 14.75 -0.63
N GLU A 158 -14.46 14.48 -1.61
CA GLU A 158 -15.85 14.93 -1.63
C GLU A 158 -16.81 13.75 -1.60
N SER A 159 -17.88 13.88 -0.82
CA SER A 159 -18.96 12.89 -0.73
C SER A 159 -20.33 13.58 -0.71
N GLY A 160 -21.28 13.02 -1.45
CA GLY A 160 -22.66 13.53 -1.50
C GLY A 160 -23.57 13.00 -0.39
N ASP A 161 -23.19 11.91 0.27
CA ASP A 161 -24.00 11.16 1.24
C ASP A 161 -23.20 10.85 2.52
N PHE A 162 -22.34 11.78 2.92
CA PHE A 162 -21.49 11.62 4.09
C PHE A 162 -22.31 11.60 5.40
N ASP A 163 -22.15 10.50 6.15
CA ASP A 163 -22.67 10.27 7.48
C ASP A 163 -21.49 10.18 8.45
N PRO A 164 -21.28 11.21 9.31
CA PRO A 164 -20.15 11.26 10.23
C PRO A 164 -20.19 10.14 11.29
N VAL A 165 -21.37 9.64 11.66
CA VAL A 165 -21.50 8.56 12.64
C VAL A 165 -21.03 7.26 12.03
N ARG A 166 -21.51 6.93 10.82
CA ARG A 166 -21.03 5.78 10.06
C ARG A 166 -19.53 5.87 9.80
N ALA A 167 -19.04 7.04 9.38
CA ALA A 167 -17.62 7.27 9.13
C ALA A 167 -16.75 7.01 10.37
N SER A 168 -17.20 7.46 11.55
CA SER A 168 -16.53 7.24 12.84
C SER A 168 -16.49 5.76 13.23
N VAL A 169 -17.60 5.04 13.08
CA VAL A 169 -17.68 3.59 13.36
C VAL A 169 -16.69 2.82 12.49
N VAL A 170 -16.67 3.11 11.19
CA VAL A 170 -15.77 2.42 10.25
C VAL A 170 -14.32 2.78 10.53
N LEU A 171 -14.02 4.05 10.81
CA LEU A 171 -12.67 4.48 11.17
C LEU A 171 -12.19 3.76 12.44
N GLY A 172 -13.07 3.59 13.44
CA GLY A 172 -12.78 2.79 14.63
C GLY A 172 -12.43 1.33 14.32
N ARG A 173 -13.12 0.71 13.36
CA ARG A 173 -12.78 -0.66 12.89
C ARG A 173 -11.39 -0.72 12.25
N LEU A 174 -11.02 0.27 11.44
CA LEU A 174 -9.69 0.34 10.84
C LEU A 174 -8.60 0.56 11.87
N VAL A 175 -8.83 1.45 12.85
CA VAL A 175 -7.89 1.69 13.98
C VAL A 175 -7.68 0.42 14.81
N ALA A 176 -8.73 -0.37 15.04
CA ALA A 176 -8.61 -1.66 15.71
C ALA A 176 -7.80 -2.66 14.87
N ARG A 177 -8.08 -2.73 13.57
CA ARG A 177 -7.46 -3.64 12.59
C ARG A 177 -5.98 -3.36 12.36
N HIS A 178 -5.59 -2.10 12.17
CA HIS A 178 -4.22 -1.69 11.84
C HIS A 178 -3.48 -1.16 13.06
N GLY A 179 -2.55 -1.96 13.59
CA GLY A 179 -1.77 -1.59 14.78
C GLY A 179 -1.04 -0.25 14.65
N MET A 180 -0.51 0.08 13.45
CA MET A 180 0.21 1.33 13.26
C MET A 180 -0.67 2.59 13.34
N LEU A 181 -1.98 2.50 13.11
CA LEU A 181 -2.90 3.61 13.38
C LEU A 181 -3.00 3.92 14.89
N ARG A 182 -2.51 3.03 15.75
CA ARG A 182 -2.41 3.20 17.21
C ARG A 182 -0.97 3.41 17.68
N ALA A 183 -0.02 3.61 16.78
CA ALA A 183 1.37 3.78 17.15
C ALA A 183 1.69 5.19 17.64
N VAL A 184 2.62 5.27 18.60
CA VAL A 184 3.25 6.51 19.08
C VAL A 184 4.77 6.32 19.13
N VAL A 185 5.53 7.40 19.05
CA VAL A 185 6.98 7.44 19.26
C VAL A 185 7.29 8.04 20.62
N ARG A 186 7.87 7.22 21.48
CA ARG A 186 8.25 7.60 22.85
C ARG A 186 9.50 8.51 22.84
N GLY A 187 9.69 9.24 23.93
CA GLY A 187 10.85 10.14 24.08
C GLY A 187 12.22 9.45 24.08
N ASP A 188 12.26 8.12 24.22
CA ASP A 188 13.48 7.31 24.09
C ASP A 188 13.77 6.87 22.64
N GLY A 189 13.02 7.39 21.65
CA GLY A 189 13.20 7.06 20.24
C GLY A 189 12.67 5.68 19.83
N ARG A 190 11.89 5.02 20.69
CA ARG A 190 11.20 3.76 20.37
C ARG A 190 9.75 4.03 20.00
N GLN A 191 9.20 3.22 19.10
CA GLN A 191 7.76 3.20 18.84
C GLN A 191 7.05 2.19 19.73
N GLN A 192 5.78 2.44 19.96
CA GLN A 192 4.88 1.54 20.68
C GLN A 192 3.52 1.56 19.99
N VAL A 193 3.00 0.37 19.66
CA VAL A 193 1.60 0.21 19.27
C VAL A 193 0.76 0.14 20.53
N LEU A 194 -0.15 1.11 20.71
CA LEU A 194 -1.03 1.15 21.87
C LEU A 194 -2.08 0.03 21.80
N GLY A 195 -2.61 -0.34 22.97
CA GLY A 195 -3.71 -1.30 23.10
C GLY A 195 -5.04 -0.72 22.60
N ASP A 196 -6.12 -0.90 23.36
CA ASP A 196 -7.37 -0.21 23.06
C ASP A 196 -7.20 1.31 23.30
N VAL A 197 -7.54 2.12 22.29
CA VAL A 197 -7.46 3.59 22.31
C VAL A 197 -8.84 4.23 22.54
N GLY A 198 -9.89 3.42 22.71
CA GLY A 198 -11.25 3.89 22.93
C GLY A 198 -11.97 4.31 21.64
N GLY A 199 -12.98 5.18 21.81
CA GLY A 199 -13.81 5.66 20.72
C GLY A 199 -13.02 6.54 19.74
N VAL A 200 -13.20 6.28 18.44
CA VAL A 200 -12.63 7.07 17.36
C VAL A 200 -13.75 7.88 16.71
N GLU A 201 -13.53 9.19 16.56
CA GLU A 201 -14.51 10.10 15.98
C GLU A 201 -13.94 10.81 14.76
N VAL A 202 -14.78 10.94 13.73
CA VAL A 202 -14.57 11.88 12.64
C VAL A 202 -15.12 13.22 13.07
N GLY A 203 -14.26 14.24 13.17
CA GLY A 203 -14.71 15.59 13.44
C GLY A 203 -15.67 16.06 12.35
N PHE A 204 -16.73 16.77 12.71
CA PHE A 204 -17.75 17.19 11.76
C PHE A 204 -18.24 18.61 12.04
N GLU A 205 -18.34 19.40 10.99
CA GLU A 205 -18.88 20.76 11.04
C GLU A 205 -19.90 20.96 9.91
N ASP A 206 -21.10 21.46 10.24
CA ASP A 206 -22.13 21.76 9.25
C ASP A 206 -22.08 23.26 8.88
N LEU A 207 -21.59 23.54 7.67
CA LEU A 207 -21.47 24.89 7.10
C LEU A 207 -22.65 25.24 6.19
N SER A 208 -23.66 24.38 6.07
CA SER A 208 -24.75 24.54 5.09
C SER A 208 -25.56 25.82 5.25
N GLY A 209 -25.59 26.39 6.46
CA GLY A 209 -26.28 27.64 6.79
C GLY A 209 -25.44 28.92 6.66
N LEU A 210 -24.16 28.82 6.28
CA LEU A 210 -23.25 29.96 6.23
C LEU A 210 -23.21 30.65 4.86
N SER A 211 -22.74 31.90 4.84
CA SER A 211 -22.49 32.62 3.60
C SER A 211 -21.28 32.06 2.84
N ALA A 212 -21.19 32.31 1.53
CA ALA A 212 -20.09 31.82 0.71
C ALA A 212 -18.70 32.21 1.25
N GLY A 213 -18.55 33.44 1.76
CA GLY A 213 -17.27 33.90 2.33
C GLY A 213 -16.93 33.23 3.67
N GLU A 214 -17.94 32.95 4.51
CA GLU A 214 -17.74 32.21 5.75
C GLU A 214 -17.36 30.74 5.49
N VAL A 215 -17.99 30.11 4.50
CA VAL A 215 -17.66 28.74 4.06
C VAL A 215 -16.24 28.67 3.53
N GLU A 216 -15.86 29.59 2.65
CA GLU A 216 -14.51 29.64 2.09
C GLU A 216 -13.45 29.81 3.20
N GLY A 217 -13.70 30.72 4.15
CA GLY A 217 -12.84 30.93 5.30
C GLY A 217 -12.72 29.70 6.21
N ALA A 218 -13.84 29.05 6.54
CA ALA A 218 -13.86 27.86 7.40
C ALA A 218 -13.13 26.66 6.76
N VAL A 219 -13.34 26.43 5.45
CA VAL A 219 -12.64 25.37 4.71
C VAL A 219 -11.15 25.68 4.59
N ALA A 220 -10.79 26.92 4.29
CA ALA A 220 -9.39 27.33 4.21
C ALA A 220 -8.68 27.20 5.56
N ALA A 221 -9.35 27.50 6.67
CA ALA A 221 -8.78 27.36 8.01
C ALA A 221 -8.48 25.89 8.37
N VAL A 222 -9.39 24.96 8.05
CA VAL A 222 -9.15 23.52 8.26
C VAL A 222 -8.03 23.02 7.37
N ARG A 223 -8.02 23.42 6.09
CA ARG A 223 -6.95 23.10 5.15
C ARG A 223 -5.60 23.54 5.67
N GLU A 224 -5.47 24.82 6.02
CA GLU A 224 -4.21 25.40 6.48
C GLU A 224 -3.69 24.71 7.74
N ARG A 225 -4.58 24.40 8.69
CA ARG A 225 -4.24 23.67 9.92
C ARG A 225 -3.74 22.26 9.60
N LEU A 226 -4.48 21.48 8.81
CA LEU A 226 -4.20 20.06 8.59
C LEU A 226 -3.07 19.80 7.59
N SER A 227 -2.83 20.70 6.63
CA SER A 227 -1.75 20.58 5.65
C SER A 227 -0.38 21.06 6.14
N HIS A 228 -0.31 21.61 7.36
CA HIS A 228 0.93 22.05 7.98
C HIS A 228 1.09 21.51 9.39
N GLU A 229 0.27 20.51 9.75
CA GLU A 229 0.23 20.00 11.10
C GLU A 229 1.50 19.24 11.45
N VAL A 230 2.08 19.56 12.61
CA VAL A 230 3.17 18.80 13.21
C VAL A 230 2.65 18.24 14.54
N ARG A 231 2.13 17.01 14.50
CA ARG A 231 1.61 16.34 15.70
C ARG A 231 2.75 15.90 16.62
N PRO A 232 2.59 16.03 17.95
CA PRO A 232 3.54 15.44 18.90
C PRO A 232 3.62 13.92 18.68
N ALA A 233 4.80 13.43 18.30
CA ALA A 233 4.97 12.02 17.92
C ALA A 233 4.62 11.03 19.06
N GLY A 234 4.68 11.48 20.31
CA GLY A 234 4.36 10.68 21.50
C GLY A 234 2.87 10.67 21.89
N GLU A 235 2.02 11.36 21.14
CA GLU A 235 0.60 11.51 21.45
C GLU A 235 -0.25 10.94 20.31
N TRP A 236 -1.16 10.03 20.66
CA TRP A 236 -2.15 9.48 19.73
C TRP A 236 -3.37 10.42 19.64
N PRO A 237 -3.99 10.61 18.45
CA PRO A 237 -3.65 10.01 17.16
C PRO A 237 -2.63 10.80 16.34
N LEU A 238 -1.80 10.07 15.58
CA LEU A 238 -0.92 10.61 14.53
C LEU A 238 -1.62 10.73 13.16
N PHE A 239 -2.94 10.89 13.17
CA PHE A 239 -3.79 11.16 12.02
C PHE A 239 -5.02 11.97 12.47
N GLU A 240 -5.71 12.61 11.54
CA GLU A 240 -7.02 13.21 11.76
C GLU A 240 -7.90 13.06 10.52
N VAL A 241 -9.19 12.79 10.77
CA VAL A 241 -10.24 12.85 9.76
C VAL A 241 -11.25 13.89 10.22
N PHE A 242 -11.47 14.90 9.39
CA PHE A 242 -12.40 15.99 9.66
C PHE A 242 -13.29 16.25 8.45
N ALA A 243 -14.59 16.45 8.65
CA ALA A 243 -15.55 16.62 7.57
C ALA A 243 -16.36 17.91 7.73
N GLN A 244 -16.55 18.62 6.62
CA GLN A 244 -17.33 19.87 6.57
C GLN A 244 -18.46 19.72 5.55
N ARG A 245 -19.72 19.80 6.00
CA ARG A 245 -20.87 19.83 5.10
C ARG A 245 -21.03 21.22 4.51
N LEU A 246 -20.91 21.33 3.21
CA LEU A 246 -20.99 22.59 2.46
C LEU A 246 -22.44 22.93 2.09
N PRO A 247 -22.73 24.20 1.75
CA PRO A 247 -23.99 24.54 1.08
C PRO A 247 -24.17 23.70 -0.20
N GLY A 248 -25.39 23.19 -0.40
CA GLY A 248 -25.68 22.26 -1.49
C GLY A 248 -25.54 20.77 -1.12
N GLY A 249 -25.13 20.45 0.10
CA GLY A 249 -25.20 19.09 0.67
C GLY A 249 -23.96 18.23 0.44
N VAL A 250 -23.01 18.68 -0.39
CA VAL A 250 -21.70 18.02 -0.54
C VAL A 250 -20.92 18.18 0.75
N THR A 251 -20.29 17.10 1.20
CA THR A 251 -19.38 17.11 2.35
C THR A 251 -17.95 16.99 1.85
N ARG A 252 -17.09 17.90 2.31
CA ARG A 252 -15.65 17.81 2.11
C ARG A 252 -15.02 17.08 3.28
N VAL A 253 -14.23 16.06 3.01
CA VAL A 253 -13.55 15.23 4.00
C VAL A 253 -12.05 15.48 3.89
N HIS A 254 -11.47 15.95 4.97
CA HIS A 254 -10.06 16.23 5.15
C HIS A 254 -9.41 15.05 5.86
N VAL A 255 -8.35 14.52 5.29
CA VAL A 255 -7.58 13.40 5.86
C VAL A 255 -6.14 13.86 6.01
N SER A 256 -5.63 13.83 7.23
CA SER A 256 -4.22 14.08 7.55
C SER A 256 -3.62 12.84 8.19
N VAL A 257 -2.49 12.35 7.68
CA VAL A 257 -1.78 11.17 8.21
C VAL A 257 -0.30 11.49 8.32
N ASP A 258 0.27 11.24 9.49
CA ASP A 258 1.70 11.40 9.72
C ASP A 258 2.50 10.20 9.17
N MET A 259 3.58 10.46 8.44
CA MET A 259 4.35 9.39 7.79
C MET A 259 5.24 8.59 8.75
N LEU A 260 5.21 8.88 10.07
CA LEU A 260 5.74 7.96 11.07
C LEU A 260 4.95 6.66 11.17
N ILE A 261 3.65 6.69 10.86
CA ILE A 261 2.75 5.54 11.04
C ILE A 261 2.28 4.91 9.72
N ALA A 262 2.50 5.58 8.60
CA ALA A 262 2.08 5.12 7.29
C ALA A 262 3.05 5.61 6.21
N ASP A 263 3.20 4.84 5.13
CA ASP A 263 3.75 5.33 3.88
C ASP A 263 2.64 5.59 2.85
N ALA A 264 3.01 6.02 1.63
CA ALA A 264 2.02 6.31 0.59
C ALA A 264 1.22 5.07 0.13
N ALA A 265 1.77 3.86 0.26
CA ALA A 265 1.03 2.63 -0.02
C ALA A 265 0.02 2.32 1.10
N SER A 266 0.46 2.49 2.35
CA SER A 266 -0.36 2.32 3.55
C SER A 266 -1.54 3.30 3.58
N VAL A 267 -1.32 4.56 3.18
CA VAL A 267 -2.41 5.56 3.05
C VAL A 267 -3.42 5.13 1.98
N ARG A 268 -2.96 4.58 0.85
CA ARG A 268 -3.88 4.05 -0.19
C ARG A 268 -4.71 2.86 0.32
N ILE A 269 -4.08 1.94 1.05
CA ILE A 269 -4.78 0.81 1.68
C ILE A 269 -5.82 1.32 2.68
N PHE A 270 -5.43 2.24 3.57
CA PHE A 270 -6.32 2.87 4.53
C PHE A 270 -7.55 3.50 3.86
N LEU A 271 -7.36 4.30 2.82
CA LEU A 271 -8.46 4.95 2.10
C LEU A 271 -9.36 3.94 1.36
N SER A 272 -8.76 2.91 0.75
CA SER A 272 -9.50 1.86 0.05
C SER A 272 -10.37 1.05 1.01
N GLU A 273 -9.79 0.55 2.10
CA GLU A 273 -10.53 -0.21 3.11
C GLU A 273 -11.58 0.68 3.81
N TRP A 274 -11.30 1.97 4.03
CA TRP A 274 -12.27 2.90 4.59
C TRP A 274 -13.47 3.10 3.66
N ALA A 275 -13.22 3.29 2.37
CA ALA A 275 -14.29 3.41 1.37
C ALA A 275 -15.12 2.13 1.26
N GLU A 276 -14.48 0.95 1.26
CA GLU A 276 -15.14 -0.36 1.17
C GLU A 276 -16.06 -0.60 2.37
N LEU A 277 -15.54 -0.43 3.60
CA LEU A 277 -16.32 -0.60 4.81
C LEU A 277 -17.37 0.50 5.01
N TYR A 278 -17.16 1.70 4.47
CA TYR A 278 -18.14 2.77 4.50
C TYR A 278 -19.34 2.48 3.58
N ALA A 279 -19.07 1.87 2.42
CA ALA A 279 -20.09 1.41 1.48
C ALA A 279 -20.86 0.18 2.02
N ASP A 280 -20.15 -0.77 2.60
CA ASP A 280 -20.72 -1.96 3.25
C ASP A 280 -20.13 -2.16 4.66
N PRO A 281 -20.79 -1.65 5.71
CA PRO A 281 -20.35 -1.80 7.08
C PRO A 281 -20.29 -3.25 7.58
N GLU A 282 -20.89 -4.21 6.90
CA GLU A 282 -20.83 -5.63 7.27
C GLU A 282 -19.75 -6.38 6.47
N CYS A 283 -19.05 -5.71 5.55
CA CYS A 283 -17.96 -6.33 4.82
C CYS A 283 -16.85 -6.82 5.77
N GLU A 284 -16.36 -8.03 5.49
CA GLU A 284 -15.22 -8.64 6.14
C GLU A 284 -13.97 -8.46 5.26
N LEU A 285 -13.02 -7.66 5.75
CA LEU A 285 -11.73 -7.49 5.10
C LEU A 285 -10.82 -8.71 5.36
N PRO A 286 -9.90 -9.05 4.44
CA PRO A 286 -8.96 -10.16 4.60
C PRO A 286 -8.19 -10.09 5.93
N ALA A 287 -7.86 -11.22 6.55
CA ALA A 287 -7.08 -11.22 7.79
C ALA A 287 -5.67 -10.60 7.57
N ILE A 288 -5.16 -9.91 8.60
CA ILE A 288 -3.78 -9.41 8.63
C ILE A 288 -3.01 -10.29 9.62
N ASP A 289 -2.17 -11.17 9.09
CA ASP A 289 -1.43 -12.17 9.88
C ASP A 289 -0.04 -11.69 10.32
N VAL A 290 0.36 -10.48 9.93
CA VAL A 290 1.67 -9.90 10.22
C VAL A 290 1.53 -8.50 10.79
N SER A 291 2.39 -8.17 11.75
CA SER A 291 2.49 -6.83 12.33
C SER A 291 3.95 -6.34 12.30
N PHE A 292 4.21 -5.10 12.72
CA PHE A 292 5.59 -4.61 12.93
C PHE A 292 6.34 -5.38 14.04
N ARG A 293 5.62 -6.23 14.76
CA ARG A 293 6.09 -7.22 15.73
C ARG A 293 5.74 -8.62 15.21
#